data_AF-D9WJ34-F1
#
_entry.id   AF-D9WJ34-F1
#
_cell.length_a   1.000
_cell.length_b   1.000
_cell.length_c   1.000
_cell.angle_alpha   90.00
_cell.angle_beta   90.00
_cell.angle_gamma   90.00
#
_symmetry.space_group_name_H-M   'P 1'
#
loop_
_entity.id
_entity.type
_entity.pdbx_description
1 polymer ?
#
loop_
_entity_poly.entity_id
_entity_poly.type
_entity_poly.pdbx_seq_one_letter_code
_entity_poly.pdbx_strand_id
1 'polypeptide(L)'
;MHRDACGAFAPVWPPGCDPGLLRDPVSVAARGHRLTVVDSGRVLVWHREGAQLAGVIRAKRASWAAPAPGDEILVASQGSTDLRRYDPAGRFRGVLRTGAPGEVIGLRTGPERTVWLLTDDGGRLTIHRGGHRRPFRTATVDELAAALRPSALTSADENGFCLSEQGPDGPATTCFTWQGLPRDPAPPATDAYATSGSYVTTLIDSGISRCRWHRVRVEADVPDGTAVAVRIVVSEDGGYEDSDWQASAPGATDFLVDQPPGRFLRLRLSLSGDGAATPVVRRIRLDFPRVTSADLLPPAFREDPAADDFTERFLSLFDATLAQLDRVIERYPSLLDPAGVPDRVLPWLAGLLGLSFEAGWDARTRRALLAAAPELYRRRGTPWALREAVRIVFGVTPVVDELATDRRWAHLRGAVGGSGAGTVQDQGLGAIRLFGRSASRFRVGGSALGAAPLRAFGTPDSDPFTAHAHRFRLALPAGSADGTALARLVERQAPAHTVGSVRTGGAGFVVGSRSTVGVDTAFVPLPAPVLGGAHPVRLGRDGVLRPGPRGLRRGVGVGVVSAVGVHTQVS
;
A
#
# COMPACT_ATOMS: atom_id res chain seq x y z
N MET A 1 -30.71 29.33 9.54
CA MET A 1 -31.03 29.86 10.88
C MET A 1 -29.76 29.94 11.69
N HIS A 2 -29.67 30.88 12.62
CA HIS A 2 -28.58 31.01 13.59
C HIS A 2 -29.11 30.55 14.95
N ARG A 3 -28.33 29.74 15.68
CA ARG A 3 -28.69 29.32 17.03
C ARG A 3 -28.03 30.24 18.05
N ASP A 4 -28.82 30.82 18.94
CA ASP A 4 -28.30 31.66 20.01
C ASP A 4 -27.74 30.84 21.18
N ALA A 5 -27.10 31.52 22.13
CA ALA A 5 -26.52 30.89 23.32
C ALA A 5 -27.59 30.29 24.27
N CYS A 6 -28.86 30.66 24.09
CA CYS A 6 -30.00 30.11 24.84
C CYS A 6 -30.60 28.87 24.16
N GLY A 7 -30.05 28.44 23.03
CA GLY A 7 -30.39 27.20 22.35
C GLY A 7 -31.50 27.34 21.31
N ALA A 8 -32.06 28.53 21.09
CA ALA A 8 -33.15 28.77 20.13
C ALA A 8 -32.61 29.12 18.73
N PHE A 9 -33.27 28.62 17.68
CA PHE A 9 -32.96 28.97 16.31
C PHE A 9 -33.74 30.21 15.87
N ALA A 10 -33.02 31.24 15.43
CA ALA A 10 -33.58 32.44 14.83
C ALA A 10 -33.23 32.54 13.33
N PRO A 11 -34.09 33.14 12.49
CA PRO A 11 -33.75 33.47 11.12
C PRO A 11 -32.49 34.35 11.07
N VAL A 12 -31.58 34.07 10.14
CA VAL A 12 -30.37 34.90 9.95
C VAL A 12 -30.74 36.30 9.41
N TRP A 13 -31.87 36.37 8.70
CA TRP A 13 -32.40 37.58 8.09
C TRP A 13 -33.78 37.85 8.67
N PRO A 14 -34.10 39.10 9.06
CA PRO A 14 -35.47 39.50 9.34
C PRO A 14 -36.38 39.17 8.14
N PRO A 15 -37.68 38.87 8.33
CA PRO A 15 -38.60 38.51 7.24
C PRO A 15 -38.67 39.53 6.09
N GLY A 16 -38.40 40.81 6.36
CA GLY A 16 -38.35 41.88 5.35
C GLY A 16 -37.00 42.07 4.65
N CYS A 17 -35.95 41.37 5.10
CA CYS A 17 -34.59 41.49 4.57
C CYS A 17 -34.07 40.20 3.93
N ASP A 18 -34.84 39.10 3.94
CA ASP A 18 -34.44 37.85 3.29
C ASP A 18 -34.16 38.10 1.80
N PRO A 19 -32.93 37.84 1.31
CA PRO A 19 -32.55 38.16 -0.04
C PRO A 19 -33.22 37.24 -1.07
N GLY A 20 -33.95 36.20 -0.66
CA GLY A 20 -34.79 35.38 -1.55
C GLY A 20 -34.01 34.72 -2.69
N LEU A 21 -32.71 34.46 -2.47
CA LEU A 21 -31.79 34.12 -3.55
C LEU A 21 -31.83 32.64 -3.95
N LEU A 22 -32.27 31.76 -3.06
CA LEU A 22 -32.30 30.31 -3.30
C LEU A 22 -33.53 29.97 -4.16
N ARG A 23 -33.32 29.18 -5.21
CA ARG A 23 -34.39 28.74 -6.12
C ARG A 23 -34.59 27.23 -6.05
N ASP A 24 -33.48 26.51 -6.17
CA ASP A 24 -33.39 25.06 -6.21
C ASP A 24 -32.03 24.63 -5.64
N PRO A 25 -31.85 24.76 -4.31
CA PRO A 25 -30.60 24.39 -3.66
C PRO A 25 -30.39 22.87 -3.66
N VAL A 26 -29.26 22.43 -4.21
CA VAL A 26 -28.93 21.00 -4.39
C VAL A 26 -27.96 20.50 -3.32
N SER A 27 -27.04 21.34 -2.86
CA SER A 27 -26.10 20.97 -1.80
C SER A 27 -25.60 22.17 -1.02
N VAL A 28 -25.20 21.91 0.23
CA VAL A 28 -24.69 22.92 1.16
C VAL A 28 -23.44 22.41 1.86
N ALA A 29 -22.47 23.29 2.09
CA ALA A 29 -21.28 22.98 2.87
C ALA A 29 -20.85 24.19 3.69
N ALA A 30 -20.38 23.93 4.91
CA ALA A 30 -19.93 24.96 5.83
C ALA A 30 -18.50 24.68 6.33
N ARG A 31 -17.74 25.75 6.58
CA ARG A 31 -16.42 25.68 7.23
C ARG A 31 -16.15 26.97 7.99
N GLY A 32 -16.27 26.91 9.33
CA GLY A 32 -16.22 28.10 10.18
C GLY A 32 -17.33 29.08 9.78
N HIS A 33 -16.99 30.37 9.68
CA HIS A 33 -17.93 31.44 9.33
C HIS A 33 -18.36 31.47 7.84
N ARG A 34 -18.01 30.46 7.04
CA ARG A 34 -18.25 30.41 5.59
C ARG A 34 -19.19 29.29 5.22
N LEU A 35 -20.11 29.60 4.32
CA LEU A 35 -21.13 28.70 3.83
C LEU A 35 -21.18 28.79 2.31
N THR A 36 -21.22 27.64 1.65
CA THR A 36 -21.46 27.55 0.20
C THR A 36 -22.74 26.79 -0.06
N VAL A 37 -23.59 27.36 -0.91
CA VAL A 37 -24.84 26.72 -1.35
C VAL A 37 -24.79 26.58 -2.87
N VAL A 38 -24.92 25.35 -3.35
CA VAL A 38 -25.10 25.07 -4.77
C VAL A 38 -26.58 25.22 -5.08
N ASP A 39 -26.90 26.12 -6.00
CA ASP A 39 -28.27 26.47 -6.38
C ASP A 39 -28.31 26.47 -7.91
N SER A 40 -28.94 25.45 -8.49
CA SER A 40 -28.95 25.06 -9.91
C SER A 40 -28.27 26.05 -10.90
N GLY A 41 -27.00 25.77 -11.23
CA GLY A 41 -26.19 26.54 -12.20
C GLY A 41 -25.28 27.63 -11.61
N ARG A 42 -25.34 27.85 -10.29
CA ARG A 42 -24.47 28.76 -9.55
C ARG A 42 -24.11 28.21 -8.17
N VAL A 43 -23.05 28.74 -7.58
CA VAL A 43 -22.68 28.50 -6.18
C VAL A 43 -22.67 29.85 -5.47
N LEU A 44 -23.52 30.00 -4.47
CA LEU A 44 -23.57 31.16 -3.59
C LEU A 44 -22.55 30.97 -2.47
N VAL A 45 -21.66 31.94 -2.30
CA VAL A 45 -20.64 31.94 -1.26
C VAL A 45 -21.02 32.98 -0.21
N TRP A 46 -21.26 32.53 1.00
CA TRP A 46 -21.65 33.36 2.14
C TRP A 46 -20.55 33.40 3.19
N HIS A 47 -20.46 34.54 3.85
CA HIS A 47 -19.63 34.79 5.03
C HIS A 47 -20.52 35.17 6.21
N ARG A 48 -19.92 35.28 7.40
CA ARG A 48 -20.59 35.62 8.66
C ARG A 48 -21.82 34.72 8.89
N GLU A 49 -21.60 33.41 8.79
CA GLU A 49 -22.61 32.39 9.11
C GLU A 49 -23.89 32.49 8.26
N GLY A 50 -23.77 33.03 7.04
CA GLY A 50 -24.90 33.21 6.11
C GLY A 50 -25.50 34.61 6.11
N ALA A 51 -25.00 35.54 6.94
CA ALA A 51 -25.52 36.91 7.01
C ALA A 51 -25.04 37.81 5.87
N GLN A 52 -23.95 37.45 5.18
CA GLN A 52 -23.39 38.28 4.11
C GLN A 52 -23.04 37.44 2.87
N LEU A 53 -23.62 37.79 1.72
CA LEU A 53 -23.23 37.20 0.44
C LEU A 53 -21.87 37.77 0.02
N ALA A 54 -20.86 36.93 -0.10
CA ALA A 54 -19.51 37.33 -0.49
C ALA A 54 -19.26 37.20 -2.00
N GLY A 55 -19.94 36.28 -2.67
CA GLY A 55 -19.78 36.09 -4.11
C GLY A 55 -20.72 35.06 -4.71
N VAL A 56 -20.78 35.06 -6.04
CA VAL A 56 -21.58 34.11 -6.84
C VAL A 56 -20.69 33.50 -7.91
N ILE A 57 -20.43 32.20 -7.79
CA ILE A 57 -19.67 31.43 -8.80
C ILE A 57 -20.65 30.91 -9.84
N ARG A 58 -20.46 31.26 -11.11
CA ARG A 58 -21.22 30.65 -12.21
C ARG A 58 -20.57 29.32 -12.61
N ALA A 59 -21.22 28.22 -12.28
CA ALA A 59 -20.75 26.86 -12.57
C ALA A 59 -21.90 26.01 -13.10
N LYS A 60 -21.86 25.73 -14.41
CA LYS A 60 -22.85 24.86 -15.07
C LYS A 60 -22.79 23.46 -14.46
N ARG A 61 -23.96 22.89 -14.13
CA ARG A 61 -24.11 21.55 -13.54
C ARG A 61 -23.27 21.33 -12.27
N ALA A 62 -23.06 22.36 -11.46
CA ALA A 62 -22.48 22.18 -10.14
C ALA A 62 -23.37 21.24 -9.31
N SER A 63 -22.78 20.19 -8.74
CA SER A 63 -23.47 19.24 -7.86
C SER A 63 -23.03 19.43 -6.42
N TRP A 64 -21.73 19.68 -6.20
CA TRP A 64 -21.15 19.88 -4.87
C TRP A 64 -20.24 21.10 -4.85
N ALA A 65 -20.27 21.83 -3.74
CA ALA A 65 -19.27 22.85 -3.45
C ALA A 65 -18.84 22.76 -1.99
N ALA A 66 -17.55 22.98 -1.72
CA ALA A 66 -17.02 22.98 -0.37
C ALA A 66 -16.00 24.11 -0.18
N PRO A 67 -16.08 24.89 0.92
CA PRO A 67 -15.03 25.81 1.27
C PRO A 67 -13.76 25.03 1.68
N ALA A 68 -12.61 25.44 1.16
CA ALA A 68 -11.30 24.86 1.43
C ALA A 68 -10.42 25.83 2.24
N PRO A 69 -9.29 25.37 2.81
CA PRO A 69 -8.34 26.28 3.46
C PRO A 69 -7.64 27.18 2.43
N GLY A 70 -7.34 28.41 2.83
CA GLY A 70 -6.70 29.42 1.98
C GLY A 70 -7.68 30.21 1.10
N ASP A 71 -8.91 30.41 1.56
CA ASP A 71 -9.95 31.17 0.84
C ASP A 71 -10.29 30.63 -0.56
N GLU A 72 -10.28 29.31 -0.69
CA GLU A 72 -10.69 28.64 -1.92
C GLU A 72 -12.05 27.99 -1.77
N ILE A 73 -12.84 28.02 -2.84
CA ILE A 73 -14.07 27.25 -3.00
C ILE A 73 -13.81 26.16 -4.04
N LEU A 74 -13.99 24.91 -3.65
CA LEU A 74 -13.93 23.76 -4.55
C LEU A 74 -15.33 23.48 -5.07
N VAL A 75 -15.46 23.31 -6.38
CA VAL A 75 -16.74 23.01 -7.03
C VAL A 75 -16.58 21.74 -7.86
N ALA A 76 -17.39 20.73 -7.56
CA ALA A 76 -17.59 19.55 -8.38
C ALA A 76 -18.78 19.76 -9.32
N SER A 77 -18.70 19.21 -10.53
CA SER A 77 -19.77 19.33 -11.52
C SER A 77 -20.13 17.94 -12.05
N GLN A 78 -21.41 17.72 -12.35
CA GLN A 78 -21.89 16.45 -12.90
C GLN A 78 -21.12 16.07 -14.17
N GLY A 79 -20.81 14.77 -14.29
CA GLY A 79 -20.05 14.21 -15.41
C GLY A 79 -18.53 14.46 -15.35
N SER A 80 -18.01 14.97 -14.22
CA SER A 80 -16.57 15.15 -14.01
C SER A 80 -16.20 14.89 -12.56
N THR A 81 -15.11 14.14 -12.33
CA THR A 81 -14.53 13.96 -11.00
C THR A 81 -13.49 15.02 -10.64
N ASP A 82 -13.10 15.87 -11.60
CA ASP A 82 -12.20 16.98 -11.36
C ASP A 82 -12.89 18.14 -10.65
N LEU A 83 -12.16 18.78 -9.72
CA LEU A 83 -12.67 19.89 -8.93
C LEU A 83 -12.16 21.22 -9.46
N ARG A 84 -13.07 22.17 -9.70
CA ARG A 84 -12.71 23.54 -10.07
C ARG A 84 -12.50 24.37 -8.82
N ARG A 85 -11.45 25.18 -8.82
CA ARG A 85 -11.06 26.06 -7.70
C ARG A 85 -11.46 27.49 -8.03
N TYR A 86 -12.11 28.15 -7.08
CA TYR A 86 -12.50 29.56 -7.15
C TYR A 86 -12.05 30.30 -5.90
N ASP A 87 -11.89 31.61 -5.97
CA ASP A 87 -11.79 32.47 -4.79
C ASP A 87 -13.20 32.84 -4.26
N PRO A 88 -13.34 33.48 -3.08
CA PRO A 88 -14.64 33.77 -2.49
C PRO A 88 -15.45 34.79 -3.29
N ALA A 89 -14.78 35.62 -4.11
CA ALA A 89 -15.41 36.56 -5.03
C ALA A 89 -15.91 35.87 -6.33
N GLY A 90 -15.60 34.59 -6.51
CA GLY A 90 -16.04 33.77 -7.63
C GLY A 90 -15.11 33.75 -8.83
N ARG A 91 -13.86 34.22 -8.71
CA ARG A 91 -12.86 34.15 -9.78
C ARG A 91 -12.22 32.77 -9.84
N PHE A 92 -12.09 32.23 -11.04
CA PHE A 92 -11.49 30.93 -11.28
C PHE A 92 -9.98 30.93 -10.99
N ARG A 93 -9.50 29.89 -10.29
CA ARG A 93 -8.11 29.73 -9.84
C ARG A 93 -7.41 28.50 -10.44
N GLY A 94 -8.15 27.56 -10.99
CA GLY A 94 -7.60 26.37 -11.65
C GLY A 94 -8.44 25.12 -11.46
N VAL A 95 -7.92 23.98 -11.93
CA VAL A 95 -8.55 22.66 -11.79
C VAL A 95 -7.65 21.76 -10.94
N LEU A 96 -8.24 21.10 -9.96
CA LEU A 96 -7.62 20.01 -9.22
C LEU A 96 -8.03 18.69 -9.88
N ARG A 97 -7.07 18.06 -10.56
CA ARG A 97 -7.27 16.79 -11.23
C ARG A 97 -7.29 15.66 -10.21
N THR A 98 -8.37 14.90 -10.16
CA THR A 98 -8.54 13.85 -9.15
C THR A 98 -8.16 12.48 -9.71
N GLY A 99 -8.50 12.20 -10.96
CA GLY A 99 -8.28 10.87 -11.56
C GLY A 99 -9.14 9.78 -10.90
N ALA A 100 -10.11 10.15 -10.06
CA ALA A 100 -11.05 9.22 -9.47
C ALA A 100 -12.07 8.77 -10.54
N PRO A 101 -12.44 7.48 -10.61
CA PRO A 101 -13.51 7.00 -11.48
C PRO A 101 -14.90 7.34 -10.92
N GLY A 102 -15.93 7.23 -11.75
CA GLY A 102 -17.33 7.41 -11.35
C GLY A 102 -17.81 8.86 -11.29
N GLU A 103 -18.89 9.10 -10.55
CA GLU A 103 -19.47 10.41 -10.29
C GLU A 103 -19.23 10.86 -8.85
N VAL A 104 -18.96 12.16 -8.64
CA VAL A 104 -18.81 12.72 -7.29
C VAL A 104 -20.18 12.87 -6.64
N ILE A 105 -20.40 12.09 -5.59
CA ILE A 105 -21.60 12.09 -4.75
C ILE A 105 -21.34 12.60 -3.33
N GLY A 106 -20.10 13.04 -3.05
CA GLY A 106 -19.76 13.71 -1.81
C GLY A 106 -18.41 14.40 -1.88
N LEU A 107 -18.32 15.59 -1.27
CA LEU A 107 -17.12 16.42 -1.23
C LEU A 107 -16.94 17.03 0.15
N ARG A 108 -15.77 16.80 0.77
CA ARG A 108 -15.43 17.39 2.08
C ARG A 108 -13.98 17.85 2.12
N THR A 109 -13.72 18.93 2.86
CA THR A 109 -12.35 19.44 3.05
C THR A 109 -11.91 19.22 4.49
N GLY A 110 -10.68 18.72 4.65
CA GLY A 110 -10.08 18.41 5.94
C GLY A 110 -9.05 19.45 6.41
N PRO A 111 -8.31 19.13 7.48
CA PRO A 111 -7.09 19.85 7.85
C PRO A 111 -6.00 19.72 6.75
N GLU A 112 -5.01 20.61 6.79
CA GLU A 112 -3.86 20.65 5.86
C GLU A 112 -4.19 20.71 4.35
N ARG A 113 -5.31 21.31 3.95
CA ARG A 113 -5.76 21.36 2.53
C ARG A 113 -6.00 19.96 1.92
N THR A 114 -6.32 18.99 2.78
CA THR A 114 -6.80 17.67 2.36
C THR A 114 -8.21 17.79 1.80
N VAL A 115 -8.46 17.10 0.70
CA VAL A 115 -9.77 16.99 0.05
C VAL A 115 -10.18 15.52 0.07
N TRP A 116 -11.41 15.27 0.51
CA TRP A 116 -12.06 13.98 0.56
C TRP A 116 -13.19 13.95 -0.46
N LEU A 117 -13.23 12.90 -1.25
CA LEU A 117 -14.23 12.68 -2.29
C LEU A 117 -14.89 11.33 -2.06
N LEU A 118 -16.21 11.30 -2.17
CA LEU A 118 -16.97 10.06 -2.31
C LEU A 118 -17.43 9.97 -3.75
N THR A 119 -17.04 8.89 -4.42
CA THR A 119 -17.46 8.62 -5.80
C THR A 119 -18.32 7.37 -5.89
N ASP A 120 -19.32 7.41 -6.76
CA ASP A 120 -20.11 6.25 -7.15
C ASP A 120 -19.73 5.83 -8.58
N ASP A 121 -19.27 4.60 -8.73
CA ASP A 121 -18.95 3.98 -10.02
C ASP A 121 -19.86 2.77 -10.22
N GLY A 122 -21.08 3.02 -10.72
CA GLY A 122 -22.07 1.98 -11.03
C GLY A 122 -22.57 1.20 -9.80
N GLY A 123 -22.73 1.86 -8.65
CA GLY A 123 -23.12 1.28 -7.37
C GLY A 123 -21.96 0.97 -6.44
N ARG A 124 -20.70 1.12 -6.90
CA ARG A 124 -19.51 0.94 -6.08
C ARG A 124 -19.06 2.26 -5.46
N LEU A 125 -19.39 2.45 -4.19
CA LEU A 125 -18.97 3.60 -3.40
C LEU A 125 -17.48 3.51 -3.03
N THR A 126 -16.71 4.55 -3.39
CA THR A 126 -15.28 4.62 -3.10
C THR A 126 -14.91 5.97 -2.50
N ILE A 127 -14.16 5.96 -1.39
CA ILE A 127 -13.63 7.17 -0.75
C ILE A 127 -12.23 7.44 -1.30
N HIS A 128 -11.97 8.68 -1.70
CA HIS A 128 -10.67 9.15 -2.15
C HIS A 128 -10.19 10.31 -1.28
N ARG A 129 -8.88 10.35 -1.03
CA ARG A 129 -8.20 11.42 -0.31
C ARG A 129 -7.08 11.98 -1.18
N GLY A 130 -7.03 13.30 -1.31
CA GLY A 130 -5.98 14.01 -2.06
C GLY A 130 -5.89 15.46 -1.64
N GLY A 131 -5.32 16.31 -2.49
CA GLY A 131 -5.29 17.75 -2.24
C GLY A 131 -4.30 18.50 -3.12
N HIS A 132 -4.01 19.74 -2.74
CA HIS A 132 -3.06 20.57 -3.50
C HIS A 132 -1.67 19.91 -3.51
N ARG A 133 -1.12 19.61 -4.71
CA ARG A 133 0.17 18.90 -4.90
C ARG A 133 0.24 17.50 -4.27
N ARG A 134 -0.89 16.91 -3.87
CA ARG A 134 -0.98 15.53 -3.37
C ARG A 134 -1.89 14.73 -4.30
N PRO A 135 -1.42 13.65 -4.94
CA PRO A 135 -2.28 12.84 -5.80
C PRO A 135 -3.42 12.24 -4.98
N PHE A 136 -4.58 12.07 -5.61
CA PHE A 136 -5.69 11.37 -4.99
C PHE A 136 -5.42 9.88 -4.95
N ARG A 137 -5.77 9.25 -3.83
CA ARG A 137 -5.72 7.80 -3.63
C ARG A 137 -6.97 7.34 -2.91
N THR A 138 -7.32 6.07 -3.07
CA THR A 138 -8.39 5.44 -2.29
C THR A 138 -8.04 5.47 -0.80
N ALA A 139 -9.04 5.72 0.04
CA ALA A 139 -8.95 5.77 1.50
C ALA A 139 -10.08 4.94 2.14
N THR A 140 -9.89 4.53 3.38
CA THR A 140 -10.89 3.74 4.12
C THR A 140 -11.82 4.66 4.94
N VAL A 141 -12.94 4.09 5.42
CA VAL A 141 -13.85 4.78 6.33
C VAL A 141 -13.15 5.16 7.63
N ASP A 142 -12.29 4.28 8.17
CA ASP A 142 -11.51 4.56 9.38
C ASP A 142 -10.54 5.72 9.19
N GLU A 143 -9.88 5.81 8.02
CA GLU A 143 -9.00 6.95 7.70
C GLU A 143 -9.78 8.27 7.62
N LEU A 144 -11.01 8.24 7.09
CA LEU A 144 -11.90 9.39 7.04
C LEU A 144 -12.34 9.82 8.45
N ALA A 145 -12.76 8.85 9.28
CA ALA A 145 -13.21 9.07 10.66
C ALA A 145 -12.08 9.60 11.55
N ALA A 146 -10.84 9.11 11.37
CA ALA A 146 -9.68 9.61 12.10
C ALA A 146 -9.29 11.04 11.69
N ALA A 147 -9.52 11.42 10.42
CA ALA A 147 -9.09 12.71 9.88
C ALA A 147 -10.11 13.84 10.09
N LEU A 148 -11.38 13.51 10.26
CA LEU A 148 -12.48 14.47 10.39
C LEU A 148 -13.20 14.24 11.70
N ARG A 149 -13.40 15.30 12.50
CA ARG A 149 -14.23 15.17 13.69
C ARG A 149 -15.66 14.76 13.28
N PRO A 150 -16.30 13.84 14.03
CA PRO A 150 -17.71 13.53 13.87
C PRO A 150 -18.53 14.82 13.90
N SER A 151 -19.54 14.90 13.03
CA SER A 151 -20.51 15.98 13.09
C SER A 151 -21.31 15.85 14.38
N ALA A 152 -21.78 16.96 14.95
CA ALA A 152 -22.82 16.90 15.96
C ALA A 152 -24.13 16.35 15.37
N LEU A 153 -24.33 16.43 14.05
CA LEU A 153 -25.49 15.85 13.36
C LEU A 153 -25.54 14.32 13.52
N THR A 154 -26.52 13.82 14.27
CA THR A 154 -26.75 12.40 14.51
C THR A 154 -27.71 11.77 13.51
N SER A 155 -28.74 12.52 13.08
CA SER A 155 -29.68 12.10 12.06
C SER A 155 -30.27 13.30 11.31
N ALA A 156 -30.75 13.06 10.09
CA ALA A 156 -31.52 14.01 9.30
C ALA A 156 -32.50 13.24 8.42
N ASP A 157 -33.73 13.72 8.33
CA ASP A 157 -34.81 13.16 7.53
C ASP A 157 -35.62 14.29 6.88
N GLU A 158 -36.68 13.93 6.15
CA GLU A 158 -37.56 14.88 5.48
C GLU A 158 -38.22 15.91 6.43
N ASN A 159 -38.36 15.55 7.71
CA ASN A 159 -39.07 16.34 8.71
C ASN A 159 -38.11 17.15 9.62
N GLY A 160 -36.80 16.92 9.57
CA GLY A 160 -35.84 17.69 10.36
C GLY A 160 -34.49 17.02 10.56
N PHE A 161 -33.79 17.43 11.61
CA PHE A 161 -32.46 16.95 11.96
C PHE A 161 -32.25 16.85 13.48
N CYS A 162 -31.29 16.03 13.90
CA CYS A 162 -30.92 15.84 15.31
C CYS A 162 -29.43 16.10 15.52
N LEU A 163 -29.10 16.72 16.64
CA LEU A 163 -27.74 17.05 17.05
C LEU A 163 -27.40 16.36 18.39
N SER A 164 -26.20 15.82 18.52
CA SER A 164 -25.62 15.39 19.79
C SER A 164 -24.84 16.54 20.42
N GLU A 165 -25.22 16.89 21.63
CA GLU A 165 -24.68 18.01 22.40
C GLU A 165 -24.22 17.54 23.77
N GLN A 166 -23.14 18.12 24.28
CA GLN A 166 -22.70 17.87 25.65
C GLN A 166 -23.59 18.66 26.60
N GLY A 167 -24.52 17.96 27.27
CA GLY A 167 -25.34 18.51 28.33
C GLY A 167 -24.66 18.40 29.71
N PRO A 168 -25.26 18.99 30.76
CA PRO A 168 -24.75 18.92 32.13
C PRO A 168 -24.66 17.48 32.66
N ASP A 169 -25.52 16.57 32.20
CA ASP A 169 -25.58 15.16 32.61
C ASP A 169 -24.93 14.20 31.58
N GLY A 170 -24.22 14.73 30.58
CA GLY A 170 -23.61 13.96 29.49
C GLY A 170 -24.19 14.29 28.10
N PRO A 171 -23.81 13.52 27.05
CA PRO A 171 -24.25 13.79 25.69
C PRO A 171 -25.77 13.57 25.52
N ALA A 172 -26.50 14.63 25.18
CA ALA A 172 -27.94 14.61 24.91
C ALA A 172 -28.20 14.82 23.41
N THR A 173 -29.19 14.13 22.86
CA THR A 173 -29.62 14.34 21.46
C THR A 173 -30.82 15.29 21.44
N THR A 174 -30.69 16.42 20.76
CA THR A 174 -31.77 17.40 20.56
C THR A 174 -32.17 17.43 19.10
N CYS A 175 -33.48 17.39 18.82
CA CYS A 175 -34.00 17.32 17.46
C CYS A 175 -34.81 18.56 17.12
N PHE A 176 -34.67 19.02 15.88
CA PHE A 176 -35.33 20.20 15.35
C PHE A 176 -35.94 19.92 13.99
N THR A 177 -37.05 20.58 13.68
CA THR A 177 -37.57 20.69 12.31
C THR A 177 -36.60 21.51 11.45
N TRP A 178 -36.75 21.46 10.12
CA TRP A 178 -35.99 22.35 9.21
C TRP A 178 -36.26 23.84 9.47
N GLN A 179 -37.36 24.15 10.15
CA GLN A 179 -37.74 25.48 10.62
C GLN A 179 -37.15 25.84 12.00
N GLY A 180 -36.31 24.98 12.59
CA GLY A 180 -35.64 25.22 13.87
C GLY A 180 -36.54 25.05 15.11
N LEU A 181 -37.77 24.56 14.94
CA LEU A 181 -38.67 24.24 16.05
C LEU A 181 -38.27 22.89 16.68
N PRO A 182 -38.31 22.76 18.02
CA PRO A 182 -38.04 21.48 18.69
C PRO A 182 -38.98 20.38 18.17
N ARG A 183 -38.45 19.16 18.04
CA ARG A 183 -39.23 17.95 17.76
C ARG A 183 -38.74 16.80 18.61
N ASP A 184 -39.60 15.82 18.82
CA ASP A 184 -39.19 14.56 19.41
C ASP A 184 -38.24 13.82 18.44
N PRO A 185 -37.23 13.10 18.96
CA PRO A 185 -36.39 12.26 18.12
C PRO A 185 -37.26 11.23 17.42
N ALA A 186 -37.17 11.17 16.09
CA ALA A 186 -37.74 10.06 15.35
C ALA A 186 -37.16 8.76 15.93
N PRO A 187 -37.97 7.70 16.13
CA PRO A 187 -37.44 6.41 16.52
C PRO A 187 -36.33 6.02 15.53
N PRO A 188 -35.20 5.44 16.01
CA PRO A 188 -34.11 5.04 15.12
C PRO A 188 -34.68 4.22 13.97
N ALA A 189 -34.17 4.48 12.76
CA ALA A 189 -34.61 3.78 11.56
C ALA A 189 -34.67 2.28 11.85
N THR A 190 -35.86 1.72 11.64
CA THR A 190 -36.28 0.37 12.01
C THR A 190 -35.28 -0.69 11.58
N ASP A 191 -34.81 -1.46 12.58
CA ASP A 191 -34.12 -2.76 12.55
C ASP A 191 -33.45 -3.14 11.22
N ALA A 192 -32.17 -2.76 11.06
CA ALA A 192 -31.33 -3.34 10.00
C ALA A 192 -31.08 -4.84 10.22
N TYR A 193 -31.26 -5.33 11.46
CA TYR A 193 -30.98 -6.70 11.87
C TYR A 193 -32.11 -7.31 12.68
N ALA A 194 -32.34 -8.61 12.51
CA ALA A 194 -33.27 -9.36 13.35
C ALA A 194 -32.84 -9.32 14.83
N THR A 195 -33.79 -9.11 15.73
CA THR A 195 -33.53 -8.98 17.18
C THR A 195 -33.21 -10.30 17.87
N SER A 196 -33.45 -11.43 17.20
CA SER A 196 -33.08 -12.76 17.70
C SER A 196 -32.68 -13.70 16.58
N GLY A 197 -31.78 -14.63 16.91
CA GLY A 197 -31.36 -15.71 16.04
C GLY A 197 -30.93 -16.92 16.86
N SER A 198 -31.07 -18.11 16.30
CA SER A 198 -30.56 -19.32 16.94
C SER A 198 -29.90 -20.24 15.94
N TYR A 199 -28.82 -20.89 16.36
CA TYR A 199 -28.12 -21.89 15.59
C TYR A 199 -27.93 -23.13 16.45
N VAL A 200 -28.34 -24.29 15.95
CA VAL A 200 -28.12 -25.58 16.63
C VAL A 200 -27.25 -26.42 15.72
N THR A 201 -26.16 -26.97 16.27
CA THR A 201 -25.29 -27.86 15.52
C THR A 201 -26.00 -29.17 15.20
N THR A 202 -25.53 -29.85 14.17
CA THR A 202 -25.74 -31.30 14.06
C THR A 202 -25.13 -32.00 15.27
N LEU A 203 -25.47 -33.28 15.45
CA LEU A 203 -24.83 -34.11 16.47
C LEU A 203 -23.32 -34.20 16.18
N ILE A 204 -22.49 -33.79 17.14
CA ILE A 204 -21.04 -33.82 17.00
C ILE A 204 -20.54 -35.12 17.62
N ASP A 205 -19.98 -36.00 16.80
CA ASP A 205 -19.45 -37.29 17.24
C ASP A 205 -17.97 -37.18 17.60
N SER A 206 -17.63 -37.50 18.84
CA SER A 206 -16.22 -37.59 19.27
C SER A 206 -15.51 -38.86 18.76
N GLY A 207 -16.27 -39.88 18.33
CA GLY A 207 -15.78 -41.22 18.00
C GLY A 207 -15.36 -42.07 19.21
N ILE A 208 -15.48 -41.53 20.44
CA ILE A 208 -15.01 -42.15 21.68
C ILE A 208 -16.22 -42.44 22.57
N SER A 209 -16.44 -43.70 22.96
CA SER A 209 -17.49 -44.06 23.91
C SER A 209 -17.22 -43.40 25.27
N ARG A 210 -18.26 -42.86 25.91
CA ARG A 210 -18.15 -42.14 27.18
C ARG A 210 -17.09 -41.03 27.14
N CYS A 211 -17.02 -40.29 26.04
CA CYS A 211 -16.07 -39.18 25.90
C CYS A 211 -16.28 -38.11 26.99
N ARG A 212 -15.20 -37.78 27.70
CA ARG A 212 -15.19 -36.62 28.62
C ARG A 212 -14.93 -35.36 27.81
N TRP A 213 -15.98 -34.60 27.51
CA TRP A 213 -15.85 -33.29 26.90
C TRP A 213 -15.21 -32.31 27.89
N HIS A 214 -14.33 -31.45 27.39
CA HIS A 214 -13.58 -30.54 28.24
C HIS A 214 -14.20 -29.15 28.27
N ARG A 215 -14.12 -28.41 27.15
CA ARG A 215 -14.43 -26.98 27.14
C ARG A 215 -15.06 -26.53 25.83
N VAL A 216 -15.91 -25.52 25.93
CA VAL A 216 -16.53 -24.83 24.79
C VAL A 216 -15.98 -23.41 24.77
N ARG A 217 -15.39 -23.03 23.64
CA ARG A 217 -14.80 -21.70 23.42
C ARG A 217 -15.41 -21.06 22.19
N VAL A 218 -16.01 -19.89 22.38
CA VAL A 218 -16.66 -19.11 21.32
C VAL A 218 -15.88 -17.83 21.11
N GLU A 219 -15.43 -17.61 19.88
CA GLU A 219 -14.81 -16.37 19.43
C GLU A 219 -15.89 -15.54 18.73
N ALA A 220 -16.36 -14.49 19.40
CA ALA A 220 -17.44 -13.65 18.92
C ALA A 220 -17.14 -12.16 19.16
N ASP A 221 -17.56 -11.32 18.20
CA ASP A 221 -17.68 -9.88 18.38
C ASP A 221 -19.09 -9.60 18.91
N VAL A 222 -19.19 -9.01 20.10
CA VAL A 222 -20.46 -8.72 20.76
C VAL A 222 -20.55 -7.20 21.01
N PRO A 223 -21.13 -6.43 20.08
CA PRO A 223 -21.38 -5.00 20.27
C PRO A 223 -22.33 -4.73 21.45
N ASP A 224 -22.27 -3.51 22.01
CA ASP A 224 -23.20 -3.06 23.03
C ASP A 224 -24.65 -3.21 22.56
N GLY A 225 -25.55 -3.62 23.46
CA GLY A 225 -26.96 -3.90 23.11
C GLY A 225 -27.20 -5.29 22.51
N THR A 226 -26.16 -6.10 22.32
CA THR A 226 -26.26 -7.49 21.82
C THR A 226 -25.75 -8.52 22.84
N ALA A 227 -26.18 -9.78 22.69
CA ALA A 227 -25.70 -10.88 23.51
C ALA A 227 -25.60 -12.20 22.74
N VAL A 228 -24.68 -13.06 23.20
CA VAL A 228 -24.50 -14.44 22.75
C VAL A 228 -24.64 -15.35 23.95
N ALA A 229 -25.56 -16.31 23.86
CA ALA A 229 -25.75 -17.37 24.86
C ALA A 229 -25.45 -18.73 24.22
N VAL A 230 -24.70 -19.56 24.94
CA VAL A 230 -24.32 -20.90 24.49
C VAL A 230 -24.98 -21.91 25.42
N ARG A 231 -25.58 -22.95 24.85
CA ARG A 231 -26.04 -24.13 25.58
C ARG A 231 -25.45 -25.37 24.95
N ILE A 232 -25.13 -26.37 25.77
CA ILE A 232 -24.65 -27.68 25.30
C ILE A 232 -25.41 -28.81 25.97
N VAL A 233 -25.43 -29.96 25.31
CA VAL A 233 -25.90 -31.22 25.87
C VAL A 233 -25.00 -32.35 25.38
N VAL A 234 -24.66 -33.27 26.27
CA VAL A 234 -23.81 -34.44 26.03
C VAL A 234 -24.66 -35.70 26.17
N SER A 235 -24.51 -36.64 25.24
CA SER A 235 -25.28 -37.90 25.22
C SER A 235 -24.41 -39.05 24.69
N GLU A 236 -24.71 -40.29 25.08
CA GLU A 236 -23.99 -41.46 24.58
C GLU A 236 -24.61 -42.01 23.28
N ASP A 237 -25.93 -41.90 23.13
CA ASP A 237 -26.72 -42.44 22.02
C ASP A 237 -27.30 -41.35 21.09
N GLY A 238 -27.11 -40.08 21.43
CA GLY A 238 -27.64 -38.93 20.69
C GLY A 238 -29.01 -38.45 21.16
N GLY A 239 -29.64 -39.12 22.13
CA GLY A 239 -30.88 -38.71 22.76
C GLY A 239 -30.65 -37.63 23.82
N TYR A 240 -31.58 -36.69 23.94
CA TYR A 240 -31.59 -35.68 25.02
C TYR A 240 -33.00 -35.12 25.23
N GLU A 241 -33.26 -34.65 26.44
CA GLU A 241 -34.44 -33.85 26.79
C GLU A 241 -34.09 -32.36 26.90
N ASP A 242 -35.10 -31.49 26.86
CA ASP A 242 -34.89 -30.03 26.95
C ASP A 242 -34.32 -29.59 28.31
N SER A 243 -34.49 -30.39 29.37
CA SER A 243 -33.88 -30.18 30.69
C SER A 243 -32.37 -30.45 30.75
N ASP A 244 -31.84 -31.22 29.79
CA ASP A 244 -30.46 -31.69 29.83
C ASP A 244 -29.46 -30.64 29.34
N TRP A 245 -29.94 -29.51 28.83
CA TRP A 245 -29.09 -28.44 28.33
C TRP A 245 -28.39 -27.70 29.46
N GLN A 246 -27.07 -27.81 29.51
CA GLN A 246 -26.23 -26.93 30.31
C GLN A 246 -26.10 -25.58 29.60
N ALA A 247 -26.43 -24.48 30.28
CA ALA A 247 -26.23 -23.13 29.78
C ALA A 247 -24.91 -22.51 30.27
N SER A 248 -24.28 -21.71 29.41
CA SER A 248 -23.18 -20.84 29.83
C SER A 248 -23.70 -19.72 30.74
N ALA A 249 -22.84 -19.19 31.61
CA ALA A 249 -23.15 -17.95 32.31
C ALA A 249 -23.39 -16.81 31.28
N PRO A 250 -24.25 -15.83 31.58
CA PRO A 250 -24.50 -14.70 30.68
C PRO A 250 -23.20 -13.98 30.31
N GLY A 251 -22.94 -13.81 29.01
CA GLY A 251 -21.73 -13.17 28.49
C GLY A 251 -20.46 -14.04 28.53
N ALA A 252 -20.51 -15.25 29.09
CA ALA A 252 -19.37 -16.17 29.08
C ALA A 252 -19.21 -16.81 27.70
N THR A 253 -18.09 -16.51 27.04
CA THR A 253 -17.71 -17.11 25.76
C THR A 253 -16.78 -18.32 25.92
N ASP A 254 -16.37 -18.64 27.15
CA ASP A 254 -15.52 -19.77 27.49
C ASP A 254 -16.04 -20.43 28.78
N PHE A 255 -16.39 -21.72 28.73
CA PHE A 255 -16.89 -22.46 29.90
C PHE A 255 -16.62 -23.97 29.83
N LEU A 256 -16.54 -24.58 31.01
CA LEU A 256 -16.32 -26.02 31.20
C LEU A 256 -17.61 -26.82 30.89
N VAL A 257 -17.46 -27.94 30.20
CA VAL A 257 -18.55 -28.93 30.06
C VAL A 257 -18.65 -29.70 31.38
N ASP A 258 -19.74 -29.51 32.10
CA ASP A 258 -20.01 -30.09 33.40
C ASP A 258 -21.21 -31.05 33.29
N GLN A 259 -21.06 -32.02 32.39
CA GLN A 259 -22.04 -33.08 32.15
C GLN A 259 -21.36 -34.45 32.22
N PRO A 260 -22.13 -35.51 32.49
CA PRO A 260 -21.61 -36.87 32.42
C PRO A 260 -20.94 -37.17 31.07
N PRO A 261 -19.95 -38.09 31.04
CA PRO A 261 -19.25 -38.44 29.82
C PRO A 261 -20.19 -39.08 28.79
N GLY A 262 -20.07 -38.67 27.52
CA GLY A 262 -20.91 -39.16 26.43
C GLY A 262 -20.26 -38.94 25.06
N ARG A 263 -20.45 -39.89 24.15
CA ARG A 263 -19.87 -39.89 22.81
C ARG A 263 -20.23 -38.65 21.98
N PHE A 264 -21.45 -38.15 22.11
CA PHE A 264 -21.99 -37.09 21.27
C PHE A 264 -22.19 -35.79 22.05
N LEU A 265 -22.00 -34.65 21.38
CA LEU A 265 -22.31 -33.33 21.90
C LEU A 265 -23.18 -32.55 20.91
N ARG A 266 -24.17 -31.83 21.42
CA ARG A 266 -24.94 -30.85 20.64
C ARG A 266 -24.79 -29.47 21.26
N LEU A 267 -24.64 -28.45 20.43
CA LEU A 267 -24.46 -27.07 20.85
C LEU A 267 -25.54 -26.19 20.23
N ARG A 268 -26.12 -25.32 21.04
CA ARG A 268 -27.09 -24.30 20.65
C ARG A 268 -26.55 -22.92 20.98
N LEU A 269 -26.40 -22.09 19.96
CA LEU A 269 -26.18 -20.66 20.07
C LEU A 269 -27.52 -19.93 20.01
N SER A 270 -27.70 -18.97 20.91
CA SER A 270 -28.79 -17.98 20.83
C SER A 270 -28.16 -16.60 20.77
N LEU A 271 -28.55 -15.84 19.76
CA LEU A 271 -28.11 -14.47 19.50
C LEU A 271 -29.29 -13.55 19.77
N SER A 272 -29.06 -12.46 20.49
CA SER A 272 -30.07 -11.44 20.73
C SER A 272 -29.49 -10.05 20.56
N GLY A 273 -30.31 -9.09 20.12
CA GLY A 273 -29.93 -7.69 19.96
C GLY A 273 -31.13 -6.76 19.92
N ASP A 274 -30.85 -5.46 20.01
CA ASP A 274 -31.83 -4.37 19.97
C ASP A 274 -32.12 -3.86 18.53
N GLY A 275 -31.62 -4.56 17.51
CA GLY A 275 -31.81 -4.21 16.09
C GLY A 275 -30.83 -3.16 15.56
N ALA A 276 -30.06 -2.48 16.42
CA ALA A 276 -29.08 -1.47 16.02
C ALA A 276 -27.74 -2.09 15.59
N ALA A 277 -27.36 -3.20 16.19
CA ALA A 277 -26.15 -3.98 15.88
C ALA A 277 -26.43 -5.48 15.92
N THR A 278 -25.53 -6.29 15.34
CA THR A 278 -25.63 -7.76 15.37
C THR A 278 -24.34 -8.37 15.95
N PRO A 279 -24.45 -9.36 16.86
CA PRO A 279 -23.28 -10.12 17.31
C PRO A 279 -22.79 -11.01 16.17
N VAL A 280 -21.48 -11.21 16.07
CA VAL A 280 -20.86 -12.04 15.02
C VAL A 280 -20.01 -13.13 15.66
N VAL A 281 -20.44 -14.38 15.52
CA VAL A 281 -19.66 -15.55 15.96
C VAL A 281 -18.72 -15.99 14.83
N ARG A 282 -17.41 -15.87 15.04
CA ARG A 282 -16.38 -16.22 14.05
C ARG A 282 -15.96 -17.67 14.13
N ARG A 283 -15.89 -18.22 15.34
CA ARG A 283 -15.39 -19.58 15.57
C ARG A 283 -15.95 -20.18 16.86
N ILE A 284 -16.28 -21.47 16.80
CA ILE A 284 -16.57 -22.29 17.98
C ILE A 284 -15.49 -23.37 18.02
N ARG A 285 -14.86 -23.55 19.17
CA ARG A 285 -13.88 -24.60 19.42
C ARG A 285 -14.37 -25.46 20.58
N LEU A 286 -14.38 -26.75 20.34
CA LEU A 286 -14.67 -27.78 21.34
C LEU A 286 -13.37 -28.52 21.63
N ASP A 287 -13.04 -28.66 22.90
CA ASP A 287 -11.87 -29.41 23.32
C ASP A 287 -12.30 -30.77 23.90
N PHE A 288 -11.74 -31.85 23.36
CA PHE A 288 -11.99 -33.23 23.76
C PHE A 288 -10.87 -34.15 23.22
N PRO A 289 -10.63 -35.31 23.86
CA PRO A 289 -11.09 -35.66 25.21
C PRO A 289 -10.41 -34.79 26.27
N ARG A 290 -11.02 -34.67 27.46
CA ARG A 290 -10.43 -33.96 28.60
C ARG A 290 -9.12 -34.64 29.01
N VAL A 291 -8.02 -33.95 28.74
CA VAL A 291 -6.68 -34.25 29.21
C VAL A 291 -6.25 -33.04 30.02
N THR A 292 -5.85 -33.25 31.27
CA THR A 292 -5.40 -32.17 32.15
C THR A 292 -4.02 -32.49 32.69
N SER A 293 -3.31 -31.49 33.20
CA SER A 293 -2.03 -31.72 33.87
C SER A 293 -2.13 -32.65 35.09
N ALA A 294 -3.34 -32.93 35.59
CA ALA A 294 -3.58 -33.95 36.61
C ALA A 294 -3.10 -35.34 36.16
N ASP A 295 -3.13 -35.65 34.86
CA ASP A 295 -2.64 -36.92 34.30
C ASP A 295 -1.13 -37.11 34.49
N LEU A 296 -0.40 -36.01 34.72
CA LEU A 296 1.04 -36.02 34.98
C LEU A 296 1.37 -36.12 36.48
N LEU A 297 0.38 -36.06 37.36
CA LEU A 297 0.58 -36.17 38.81
C LEU A 297 0.74 -37.64 39.25
N PRO A 298 1.49 -37.89 40.34
CA PRO A 298 1.56 -39.23 40.93
C PRO A 298 0.16 -39.77 41.31
N PRO A 299 -0.09 -41.09 41.17
CA PRO A 299 -1.39 -41.69 41.45
C PRO A 299 -1.97 -41.39 42.84
N ALA A 300 -1.12 -41.17 43.85
CA ALA A 300 -1.52 -40.84 45.22
C ALA A 300 -2.40 -39.57 45.31
N PHE A 301 -2.28 -38.64 44.35
CA PHE A 301 -3.12 -37.43 44.28
C PHE A 301 -4.48 -37.67 43.58
N ARG A 302 -4.73 -38.88 43.09
CA ARG A 302 -5.89 -39.27 42.29
C ARG A 302 -6.67 -40.46 42.86
N GLU A 303 -6.35 -40.89 44.08
CA GLU A 303 -6.97 -42.08 44.69
C GLU A 303 -8.44 -41.86 45.08
N ASP A 304 -8.77 -40.66 45.57
CA ASP A 304 -10.14 -40.28 45.93
C ASP A 304 -10.84 -39.64 44.70
N PRO A 305 -11.92 -40.23 44.17
CA PRO A 305 -12.64 -39.70 43.02
C PRO A 305 -13.15 -38.26 43.18
N ALA A 306 -13.54 -37.86 44.40
CA ALA A 306 -14.04 -36.50 44.64
C ALA A 306 -12.89 -35.48 44.65
N ALA A 307 -11.74 -35.86 45.22
CA ALA A 307 -10.54 -35.03 45.20
C ALA A 307 -9.90 -34.97 43.81
N ASP A 308 -10.00 -36.05 43.02
CA ASP A 308 -9.52 -36.10 41.64
C ASP A 308 -10.31 -35.13 40.74
N ASP A 309 -11.66 -35.14 40.82
CA ASP A 309 -12.49 -34.20 40.05
C ASP A 309 -12.19 -32.73 40.41
N PHE A 310 -12.03 -32.43 41.70
CA PHE A 310 -11.62 -31.09 42.13
C PHE A 310 -10.23 -30.73 41.59
N THR A 311 -9.27 -31.64 41.68
CA THR A 311 -7.89 -31.42 41.22
C THR A 311 -7.84 -31.18 39.71
N GLU A 312 -8.56 -31.99 38.92
CA GLU A 312 -8.70 -31.78 37.48
C GLU A 312 -9.32 -30.42 37.16
N ARG A 313 -10.39 -30.03 37.86
CA ARG A 313 -11.05 -28.72 37.66
C ARG A 313 -10.13 -27.56 38.05
N PHE A 314 -9.41 -27.68 39.17
CA PHE A 314 -8.46 -26.68 39.63
C PHE A 314 -7.29 -26.51 38.66
N LEU A 315 -6.67 -27.61 38.23
CA LEU A 315 -5.55 -27.60 37.29
C LEU A 315 -5.96 -27.13 35.89
N SER A 316 -7.21 -27.37 35.47
CA SER A 316 -7.71 -26.88 34.18
C SER A 316 -7.64 -25.36 34.02
N LEU A 317 -7.67 -24.59 35.11
CA LEU A 317 -7.48 -23.13 35.10
C LEU A 317 -6.05 -22.75 34.71
N PHE A 318 -5.05 -23.51 35.19
CA PHE A 318 -3.65 -23.32 34.85
C PHE A 318 -3.36 -23.84 33.44
N ASP A 319 -3.92 -25.01 33.08
CA ASP A 319 -3.81 -25.59 31.74
C ASP A 319 -4.36 -24.62 30.68
N ALA A 320 -5.43 -23.87 30.99
CA ALA A 320 -5.95 -22.83 30.10
C ALA A 320 -4.91 -21.76 29.75
N THR A 321 -4.10 -21.36 30.73
CA THR A 321 -3.06 -20.34 30.60
C THR A 321 -1.86 -20.91 29.84
N LEU A 322 -1.40 -22.12 30.20
CA LEU A 322 -0.32 -22.80 29.49
C LEU A 322 -0.69 -23.05 28.02
N ALA A 323 -1.92 -23.48 27.74
CA ALA A 323 -2.43 -23.66 26.39
C ALA A 323 -2.50 -22.36 25.57
N GLN A 324 -2.50 -21.17 26.19
CA GLN A 324 -2.32 -19.91 25.45
C GLN A 324 -0.87 -19.74 25.01
N LEU A 325 0.10 -20.06 25.86
CA LEU A 325 1.52 -20.03 25.53
C LEU A 325 1.86 -21.07 24.45
N ASP A 326 1.36 -22.30 24.60
CA ASP A 326 1.55 -23.35 23.60
C ASP A 326 1.03 -22.93 22.23
N ARG A 327 -0.14 -22.28 22.17
CA ARG A 327 -0.68 -21.72 20.92
C ARG A 327 0.24 -20.66 20.29
N VAL A 328 0.90 -19.84 21.10
CA VAL A 328 1.87 -18.86 20.58
C VAL A 328 3.09 -19.58 20.00
N ILE A 329 3.58 -20.61 20.70
CA ILE A 329 4.71 -21.43 20.28
C ILE A 329 4.37 -22.20 18.98
N GLU A 330 3.22 -22.85 18.92
CA GLU A 330 2.73 -23.56 17.73
C GLU A 330 2.57 -22.63 16.53
N ARG A 331 2.17 -21.37 16.76
CA ARG A 331 2.02 -20.37 15.71
C ARG A 331 3.35 -19.77 15.25
N TYR A 332 4.41 -19.86 16.04
CA TYR A 332 5.70 -19.22 15.75
C TYR A 332 6.25 -19.52 14.34
N PRO A 333 6.24 -20.77 13.82
CA PRO A 333 6.73 -21.04 12.47
C PRO A 333 6.00 -20.25 11.38
N SER A 334 4.69 -19.99 11.55
CA SER A 334 3.91 -19.18 10.61
C SER A 334 4.33 -17.70 10.58
N LEU A 335 4.95 -17.21 11.65
CA LEU A 335 5.49 -15.85 11.74
C LEU A 335 6.84 -15.70 11.05
N LEU A 336 7.51 -16.81 10.72
CA LEU A 336 8.76 -16.85 9.97
C LEU A 336 8.55 -17.09 8.47
N ASP A 337 7.33 -17.44 8.05
CA ASP A 337 7.02 -17.65 6.64
C ASP A 337 6.76 -16.32 5.91
N PRO A 338 7.63 -15.92 4.96
CA PRO A 338 7.42 -14.69 4.20
C PRO A 338 6.16 -14.74 3.33
N ALA A 339 5.56 -15.90 3.04
CA ALA A 339 4.32 -16.00 2.27
C ALA A 339 3.06 -15.73 3.14
N GLY A 340 3.10 -16.02 4.44
CA GLY A 340 1.95 -15.89 5.33
C GLY A 340 1.86 -14.60 6.15
N VAL A 341 2.99 -13.92 6.39
CA VAL A 341 3.00 -12.76 7.31
C VAL A 341 2.39 -11.48 6.71
N PRO A 342 1.85 -10.56 7.53
CA PRO A 342 1.46 -9.22 7.07
C PRO A 342 2.65 -8.41 6.55
N ASP A 343 2.42 -7.55 5.55
CA ASP A 343 3.50 -6.80 4.86
C ASP A 343 4.36 -5.92 5.79
N ARG A 344 3.76 -5.43 6.89
CA ARG A 344 4.46 -4.64 7.92
C ARG A 344 5.57 -5.41 8.65
N VAL A 345 5.51 -6.74 8.64
CA VAL A 345 6.47 -7.63 9.34
C VAL A 345 7.67 -7.95 8.44
N LEU A 346 7.54 -7.81 7.12
CA LEU A 346 8.61 -8.14 6.17
C LEU A 346 9.93 -7.42 6.46
N PRO A 347 9.98 -6.12 6.83
CA PRO A 347 11.23 -5.45 7.17
C PRO A 347 11.93 -6.05 8.40
N TRP A 348 11.17 -6.53 9.39
CA TRP A 348 11.72 -7.20 10.56
C TRP A 348 12.35 -8.55 10.19
N LEU A 349 11.65 -9.36 9.37
CA LEU A 349 12.21 -10.61 8.82
C LEU A 349 13.46 -10.36 7.98
N ALA A 350 13.47 -9.28 7.19
CA ALA A 350 14.66 -8.88 6.44
C ALA A 350 15.83 -8.58 7.37
N GLY A 351 15.58 -7.86 8.47
CA GLY A 351 16.58 -7.58 9.50
C GLY A 351 17.19 -8.86 10.10
N LEU A 352 16.38 -9.87 10.37
CA LEU A 352 16.85 -11.19 10.86
C LEU A 352 17.83 -11.86 9.88
N LEU A 353 17.60 -11.68 8.58
CA LEU A 353 18.44 -12.25 7.52
C LEU A 353 19.59 -11.32 7.08
N GLY A 354 19.72 -10.12 7.66
CA GLY A 354 20.71 -9.13 7.21
C GLY A 354 20.39 -8.49 5.85
N LEU A 355 19.12 -8.51 5.44
CA LEU A 355 18.60 -7.83 4.26
C LEU A 355 18.03 -6.46 4.63
N SER A 356 18.10 -5.52 3.68
CA SER A 356 17.41 -4.24 3.76
C SER A 356 16.69 -3.95 2.46
N PHE A 357 15.46 -3.44 2.57
CA PHE A 357 14.64 -3.09 1.40
C PHE A 357 14.82 -1.63 1.02
N GLU A 358 14.84 -1.34 -0.28
CA GLU A 358 14.78 0.03 -0.77
C GLU A 358 13.34 0.56 -0.76
N ALA A 359 13.21 1.87 -0.59
CA ALA A 359 11.93 2.56 -0.74
C ALA A 359 11.44 2.40 -2.20
N GLY A 360 10.27 1.78 -2.38
CA GLY A 360 9.68 1.53 -3.70
C GLY A 360 9.51 0.07 -4.07
N TRP A 361 10.13 -0.88 -3.35
CA TRP A 361 9.86 -2.31 -3.57
C TRP A 361 8.49 -2.69 -3.03
N ASP A 362 7.67 -3.32 -3.86
CA ASP A 362 6.36 -3.84 -3.48
C ASP A 362 6.49 -5.05 -2.53
N ALA A 363 5.38 -5.43 -1.88
CA ALA A 363 5.37 -6.56 -0.96
C ALA A 363 5.75 -7.87 -1.65
N ARG A 364 5.33 -8.06 -2.90
CA ARG A 364 5.62 -9.26 -3.70
C ARG A 364 7.12 -9.45 -3.90
N THR A 365 7.83 -8.40 -4.30
CA THR A 365 9.30 -8.43 -4.50
C THR A 365 10.02 -8.68 -3.19
N ARG A 366 9.59 -8.04 -2.09
CA ARG A 366 10.15 -8.27 -0.75
C ARG A 366 10.03 -9.73 -0.32
N ARG A 367 8.85 -10.34 -0.48
CA ARG A 367 8.61 -11.75 -0.15
C ARG A 367 9.45 -12.70 -1.01
N ALA A 368 9.53 -12.44 -2.32
CA ALA A 368 10.36 -13.22 -3.23
C ALA A 368 11.85 -13.15 -2.86
N LEU A 369 12.33 -11.97 -2.47
CA LEU A 369 13.71 -11.78 -2.04
C LEU A 369 14.00 -12.50 -0.71
N LEU A 370 13.09 -12.43 0.27
CA LEU A 370 13.22 -13.15 1.54
C LEU A 370 13.26 -14.67 1.32
N ALA A 371 12.39 -15.20 0.47
CA ALA A 371 12.36 -16.61 0.14
C ALA A 371 13.65 -17.08 -0.57
N ALA A 372 14.24 -16.23 -1.44
CA ALA A 372 15.48 -16.53 -2.13
C ALA A 372 16.75 -16.29 -1.29
N ALA A 373 16.65 -15.58 -0.17
CA ALA A 373 17.80 -15.11 0.61
C ALA A 373 18.78 -16.22 1.02
N PRO A 374 18.34 -17.41 1.50
CA PRO A 374 19.27 -18.48 1.88
C PRO A 374 20.15 -18.93 0.71
N GLU A 375 19.57 -19.07 -0.49
CA GLU A 375 20.31 -19.50 -1.68
C GLU A 375 21.22 -18.39 -2.22
N LEU A 376 20.75 -17.14 -2.20
CA LEU A 376 21.55 -15.97 -2.57
C LEU A 376 22.79 -15.83 -1.67
N TYR A 377 22.65 -16.07 -0.36
CA TYR A 377 23.78 -16.01 0.56
C TYR A 377 24.75 -17.18 0.41
N ARG A 378 24.25 -18.41 0.16
CA ARG A 378 25.11 -19.57 -0.14
C ARG A 378 26.01 -19.35 -1.35
N ARG A 379 25.52 -18.63 -2.36
CA ARG A 379 26.24 -18.36 -3.61
C ARG A 379 26.69 -16.90 -3.73
N ARG A 380 26.81 -16.19 -2.60
CA ARG A 380 27.18 -14.77 -2.59
C ARG A 380 28.52 -14.56 -3.30
N GLY A 381 28.59 -13.52 -4.11
CA GLY A 381 29.78 -13.20 -4.89
C GLY A 381 29.93 -13.98 -6.20
N THR A 382 28.98 -14.85 -6.55
CA THR A 382 28.93 -15.48 -7.87
C THR A 382 28.13 -14.65 -8.87
N PRO A 383 28.41 -14.75 -10.18
CA PRO A 383 27.56 -14.14 -11.22
C PRO A 383 26.11 -14.64 -11.15
N TRP A 384 25.89 -15.87 -10.67
CA TRP A 384 24.55 -16.44 -10.49
C TRP A 384 23.75 -15.65 -9.46
N ALA A 385 24.30 -15.42 -8.26
CA ALA A 385 23.58 -14.71 -7.19
C ALA A 385 23.25 -13.27 -7.61
N LEU A 386 24.17 -12.63 -8.33
CA LEU A 386 23.95 -11.28 -8.84
C LEU A 386 22.84 -11.24 -9.92
N ARG A 387 22.84 -12.19 -10.86
CA ARG A 387 21.76 -12.32 -11.86
C ARG A 387 20.42 -12.56 -11.20
N GLU A 388 20.38 -13.45 -10.21
CA GLU A 388 19.16 -13.84 -9.52
C GLU A 388 18.57 -12.71 -8.68
N ALA A 389 19.41 -11.97 -7.96
CA ALA A 389 18.98 -10.79 -7.21
C ALA A 389 18.37 -9.72 -8.14
N VAL A 390 19.00 -9.45 -9.28
CA VAL A 390 18.48 -8.49 -10.27
C VAL A 390 17.17 -9.01 -10.90
N ARG A 391 17.07 -10.31 -11.20
CA ARG A 391 15.85 -10.94 -11.73
C ARG A 391 14.67 -10.79 -10.76
N ILE A 392 14.90 -10.99 -9.47
CA ILE A 392 13.86 -10.84 -8.44
C ILE A 392 13.40 -9.38 -8.33
N VAL A 393 14.35 -8.43 -8.26
CA VAL A 393 14.05 -7.02 -8.01
C VAL A 393 13.48 -6.29 -9.24
N PHE A 394 14.05 -6.54 -10.41
CA PHE A 394 13.71 -5.80 -11.65
C PHE A 394 12.92 -6.65 -12.66
N GLY A 395 12.71 -7.94 -12.40
CA GLY A 395 11.97 -8.82 -13.31
C GLY A 395 12.71 -9.18 -14.61
N VAL A 396 13.99 -8.83 -14.71
CA VAL A 396 14.80 -9.01 -15.93
C VAL A 396 16.13 -9.68 -15.59
N THR A 397 16.56 -10.60 -16.45
CA THR A 397 17.86 -11.28 -16.30
C THR A 397 18.97 -10.40 -16.88
N PRO A 398 19.94 -9.95 -16.08
CA PRO A 398 21.03 -9.13 -16.61
C PRO A 398 22.09 -10.01 -17.29
N VAL A 399 22.83 -9.41 -18.21
CA VAL A 399 24.08 -9.98 -18.71
C VAL A 399 25.24 -9.45 -17.87
N VAL A 400 26.07 -10.36 -17.38
CA VAL A 400 27.29 -10.05 -16.62
C VAL A 400 28.46 -10.18 -17.58
N ASP A 401 29.11 -9.06 -17.84
CA ASP A 401 30.24 -8.93 -18.75
C ASP A 401 31.54 -8.73 -17.93
N GLU A 402 32.44 -9.69 -17.99
CA GLU A 402 33.74 -9.65 -17.29
C GLU A 402 34.78 -8.92 -18.16
N LEU A 403 35.14 -7.70 -17.76
CA LEU A 403 35.96 -6.79 -18.57
C LEU A 403 37.40 -7.26 -18.78
N ALA A 404 37.85 -8.25 -18.00
CA ALA A 404 39.10 -8.95 -18.23
C ALA A 404 39.15 -9.57 -19.65
N THR A 405 38.00 -10.05 -20.14
CA THR A 405 37.88 -10.75 -21.42
C THR A 405 38.06 -9.81 -22.62
N ASP A 406 37.60 -8.56 -22.51
CA ASP A 406 37.73 -7.52 -23.56
C ASP A 406 39.18 -7.23 -23.97
N ARG A 407 40.14 -7.47 -23.07
CA ARG A 407 41.56 -7.19 -23.30
C ARG A 407 42.44 -8.43 -23.30
N ARG A 408 41.87 -9.63 -23.36
CA ARG A 408 42.64 -10.88 -23.49
C ARG A 408 43.55 -10.87 -24.72
N TRP A 409 43.10 -10.28 -25.83
CA TRP A 409 43.92 -10.11 -27.04
C TRP A 409 45.18 -9.28 -26.81
N ALA A 410 45.18 -8.32 -25.88
CA ALA A 410 46.31 -7.45 -25.59
C ALA A 410 47.34 -8.08 -24.62
N HIS A 411 47.06 -9.28 -24.10
CA HIS A 411 48.01 -10.04 -23.29
C HIS A 411 49.14 -10.58 -24.18
N LEU A 412 50.39 -10.28 -23.82
CA LEU A 412 51.57 -10.79 -24.53
C LEU A 412 52.00 -12.12 -23.93
N ARG A 413 52.25 -13.10 -24.80
CA ARG A 413 52.73 -14.41 -24.36
C ARG A 413 54.24 -14.35 -24.22
N GLY A 414 54.75 -14.69 -23.03
CA GLY A 414 56.18 -14.94 -22.88
C GLY A 414 56.57 -16.11 -23.79
N ALA A 415 57.60 -15.93 -24.61
CA ALA A 415 58.20 -17.02 -25.36
C ALA A 415 58.88 -17.97 -24.36
N VAL A 416 58.12 -18.91 -23.78
CA VAL A 416 58.70 -20.05 -23.09
C VAL A 416 58.81 -21.16 -24.12
N GLY A 417 60.05 -21.58 -24.39
CA GLY A 417 60.37 -22.69 -25.28
C GLY A 417 59.54 -23.91 -24.96
N GLY A 418 59.10 -24.62 -26.00
CA GLY A 418 58.18 -25.73 -25.88
C GLY A 418 58.68 -26.84 -24.95
N SER A 419 57.75 -27.39 -24.18
CA SER A 419 57.47 -28.82 -24.23
C SER A 419 56.13 -29.11 -23.56
N GLY A 420 55.35 -29.99 -24.20
CA GLY A 420 54.37 -30.83 -23.50
C GLY A 420 52.94 -30.31 -23.35
N ALA A 421 52.10 -30.73 -24.30
CA ALA A 421 50.72 -31.21 -24.13
C ALA A 421 49.73 -30.39 -23.26
N GLY A 422 48.80 -29.73 -23.94
CA GLY A 422 47.53 -29.30 -23.34
C GLY A 422 46.83 -28.27 -24.21
N THR A 423 45.80 -28.70 -24.92
CA THR A 423 44.89 -27.88 -25.73
C THR A 423 44.15 -26.86 -24.86
N VAL A 424 44.79 -25.71 -24.61
CA VAL A 424 44.12 -24.47 -24.24
C VAL A 424 44.24 -23.56 -25.45
N GLN A 425 43.12 -23.11 -26.00
CA GLN A 425 43.12 -22.19 -27.14
C GLN A 425 43.91 -20.92 -26.78
N ASP A 426 45.02 -20.76 -27.46
CA ASP A 426 46.03 -19.75 -27.19
C ASP A 426 45.61 -18.37 -27.71
N GLN A 427 44.95 -17.59 -26.85
CA GLN A 427 44.39 -16.29 -27.19
C GLN A 427 45.22 -15.15 -26.56
N GLY A 428 46.23 -14.68 -27.28
CA GLY A 428 47.03 -13.49 -26.95
C GLY A 428 47.91 -13.09 -28.13
N LEU A 429 48.35 -11.83 -28.20
CA LEU A 429 49.36 -11.43 -29.19
C LEU A 429 50.67 -12.20 -28.90
N GLY A 430 51.40 -12.55 -29.97
CA GLY A 430 52.71 -13.20 -29.87
C GLY A 430 53.76 -12.31 -29.17
N ALA A 431 55.05 -12.48 -29.45
CA ALA A 431 56.10 -11.67 -28.81
C ALA A 431 56.06 -10.16 -29.18
N ILE A 432 55.17 -9.73 -30.08
CA ILE A 432 55.15 -8.38 -30.63
C ILE A 432 54.24 -7.47 -29.80
N ARG A 433 54.88 -6.54 -29.09
CA ARG A 433 54.24 -5.54 -28.25
C ARG A 433 53.83 -4.31 -29.07
N LEU A 434 52.52 -4.08 -29.21
CA LEU A 434 51.95 -2.95 -29.97
C LEU A 434 52.10 -1.57 -29.27
N PHE A 435 52.47 -1.53 -27.99
CA PHE A 435 52.58 -0.30 -27.20
C PHE A 435 53.84 -0.29 -26.32
N GLY A 436 54.56 0.84 -26.26
CA GLY A 436 55.82 0.96 -25.51
C GLY A 436 55.69 0.66 -24.02
N ARG A 437 56.72 0.05 -23.41
CA ARG A 437 56.73 -0.34 -21.98
C ARG A 437 56.57 0.83 -21.01
N SER A 438 56.94 2.05 -21.42
CA SER A 438 56.81 3.28 -20.62
C SER A 438 55.38 3.82 -20.55
N ALA A 439 54.46 3.34 -21.41
CA ALA A 439 53.04 3.72 -21.39
C ALA A 439 52.22 2.85 -20.42
N SER A 440 52.66 1.62 -20.15
CA SER A 440 51.94 0.68 -19.27
C SER A 440 52.36 0.77 -17.80
N ARG A 441 53.62 1.17 -17.52
CA ARG A 441 54.15 1.42 -16.17
C ARG A 441 55.11 2.59 -16.17
N PHE A 442 55.11 3.35 -15.07
CA PHE A 442 56.07 4.42 -14.85
C PHE A 442 57.50 3.88 -14.83
N ARG A 443 58.39 4.52 -15.60
CA ARG A 443 59.81 4.23 -15.65
C ARG A 443 60.61 5.50 -15.40
N VAL A 444 61.53 5.44 -14.43
CA VAL A 444 62.48 6.52 -14.16
C VAL A 444 63.30 6.79 -15.43
N GLY A 445 63.32 8.05 -15.88
CA GLY A 445 64.01 8.48 -17.10
C GLY A 445 63.31 8.14 -18.43
N GLY A 446 62.18 7.43 -18.41
CA GLY A 446 61.49 6.98 -19.63
C GLY A 446 59.99 7.29 -19.70
N SER A 447 59.35 7.65 -18.60
CA SER A 447 57.94 8.08 -18.55
C SER A 447 57.87 9.54 -18.11
N ALA A 448 57.07 10.36 -18.80
CA ALA A 448 56.75 11.70 -18.31
C ALA A 448 55.94 11.61 -16.99
N LEU A 449 56.09 12.61 -16.13
CA LEU A 449 55.34 12.69 -14.87
C LEU A 449 53.83 12.69 -15.17
N GLY A 450 53.09 11.80 -14.49
CA GLY A 450 51.65 11.62 -14.68
C GLY A 450 51.24 10.84 -15.93
N ALA A 451 52.18 10.44 -16.80
CA ALA A 451 51.85 9.77 -18.07
C ALA A 451 51.66 8.25 -17.96
N ALA A 452 52.09 7.62 -16.86
CA ALA A 452 51.98 6.18 -16.67
C ALA A 452 51.73 5.81 -15.20
N PRO A 453 50.98 4.73 -14.93
CA PRO A 453 50.66 4.32 -13.56
C PRO A 453 51.88 3.73 -12.84
N LEU A 454 51.99 4.02 -11.54
CA LEU A 454 52.98 3.40 -10.65
C LEU A 454 52.47 2.02 -10.21
N ARG A 455 53.05 0.94 -10.77
CA ARG A 455 52.72 -0.46 -10.43
C ARG A 455 54.00 -1.20 -10.04
N ALA A 456 54.08 -1.63 -8.78
CA ALA A 456 55.25 -2.32 -8.22
C ALA A 456 55.19 -3.85 -8.31
N PHE A 457 54.07 -4.44 -8.76
CA PHE A 457 53.82 -5.88 -8.76
C PHE A 457 53.27 -6.39 -10.09
N GLY A 458 53.33 -7.71 -10.31
CA GLY A 458 52.86 -8.39 -11.53
C GLY A 458 53.78 -8.20 -12.74
N THR A 459 53.44 -8.83 -13.87
CA THR A 459 54.24 -8.76 -15.11
C THR A 459 53.70 -7.69 -16.07
N PRO A 460 54.57 -6.86 -16.69
CA PRO A 460 54.13 -5.85 -17.65
C PRO A 460 53.43 -6.41 -18.91
N ASP A 461 53.59 -7.70 -19.20
CA ASP A 461 52.95 -8.40 -20.32
C ASP A 461 51.49 -8.78 -20.03
N SER A 462 51.13 -8.90 -18.74
CA SER A 462 49.77 -9.17 -18.29
C SER A 462 49.01 -7.92 -17.83
N ASP A 463 49.66 -6.75 -17.82
CA ASP A 463 49.04 -5.46 -17.44
C ASP A 463 47.72 -5.14 -18.14
N PRO A 464 47.55 -5.38 -19.45
CA PRO A 464 46.28 -5.12 -20.14
C PRO A 464 45.12 -5.97 -19.62
N PHE A 465 45.40 -7.21 -19.21
CA PHE A 465 44.43 -8.14 -18.62
C PHE A 465 44.17 -7.80 -17.14
N THR A 466 45.23 -7.67 -16.33
CA THR A 466 45.11 -7.40 -14.89
C THR A 466 44.48 -6.04 -14.58
N ALA A 467 44.58 -5.06 -15.49
CA ALA A 467 43.92 -3.76 -15.34
C ALA A 467 42.39 -3.85 -15.22
N HIS A 468 41.76 -4.88 -15.80
CA HIS A 468 40.31 -5.08 -15.79
C HIS A 468 39.86 -6.39 -15.12
N ALA A 469 40.79 -7.20 -14.60
CA ALA A 469 40.50 -8.50 -13.99
C ALA A 469 39.49 -8.46 -12.83
N HIS A 470 39.48 -7.36 -12.06
CA HIS A 470 38.57 -7.15 -10.94
C HIS A 470 37.29 -6.39 -11.34
N ARG A 471 37.07 -6.15 -12.64
CA ARG A 471 35.98 -5.29 -13.12
C ARG A 471 34.97 -6.09 -13.91
N PHE A 472 33.70 -5.85 -13.61
CA PHE A 472 32.60 -6.42 -14.37
C PHE A 472 31.56 -5.33 -14.69
N ARG A 473 30.74 -5.60 -15.68
CA ARG A 473 29.66 -4.74 -16.13
C ARG A 473 28.36 -5.53 -16.15
N LEU A 474 27.32 -4.99 -15.52
CA LEU A 474 25.95 -5.47 -15.71
C LEU A 474 25.30 -4.68 -16.84
N ALA A 475 24.78 -5.39 -17.84
CA ALA A 475 24.03 -4.81 -18.94
C ALA A 475 22.57 -5.28 -18.91
N LEU A 476 21.66 -4.33 -19.06
CA LEU A 476 20.21 -4.54 -19.11
C LEU A 476 19.56 -3.73 -20.24
N PRO A 477 18.39 -4.18 -20.75
CA PRO A 477 17.61 -3.43 -21.72
C PRO A 477 17.28 -1.99 -21.26
N ALA A 478 17.06 -1.10 -22.23
CA ALA A 478 16.64 0.27 -21.93
C ALA A 478 15.28 0.28 -21.21
N GLY A 479 15.16 1.07 -20.14
CA GLY A 479 13.90 1.23 -19.40
C GLY A 479 13.52 0.07 -18.47
N SER A 480 14.32 -0.99 -18.37
CA SER A 480 14.02 -2.15 -17.52
C SER A 480 14.31 -1.93 -16.04
N ALA A 481 15.16 -0.96 -15.70
CA ALA A 481 15.55 -0.64 -14.33
C ALA A 481 15.97 0.83 -14.21
N ASP A 482 15.76 1.42 -13.03
CA ASP A 482 16.46 2.64 -12.65
C ASP A 482 17.94 2.31 -12.43
N GLY A 483 18.82 2.93 -13.23
CA GLY A 483 20.25 2.71 -13.18
C GLY A 483 20.86 3.00 -11.81
N THR A 484 20.30 3.93 -11.04
CA THR A 484 20.81 4.26 -9.70
C THR A 484 20.46 3.18 -8.67
N ALA A 485 19.23 2.66 -8.71
CA ALA A 485 18.80 1.55 -7.86
C ALA A 485 19.56 0.26 -8.19
N LEU A 486 19.77 0.00 -9.47
CA LEU A 486 20.57 -1.13 -9.93
C LEU A 486 22.03 -1.03 -9.48
N ALA A 487 22.65 0.16 -9.57
CA ALA A 487 24.01 0.38 -9.09
C ALA A 487 24.15 0.05 -7.60
N ARG A 488 23.21 0.53 -6.76
CA ARG A 488 23.18 0.23 -5.32
C ARG A 488 23.00 -1.26 -5.04
N LEU A 489 22.15 -1.95 -5.80
CA LEU A 489 21.98 -3.40 -5.66
C LEU A 489 23.29 -4.14 -5.98
N VAL A 490 23.95 -3.77 -7.09
CA VAL A 490 25.22 -4.36 -7.50
C VAL A 490 26.30 -4.11 -6.44
N GLU A 491 26.42 -2.89 -5.94
CA GLU A 491 27.41 -2.53 -4.91
C GLU A 491 27.25 -3.37 -3.63
N ARG A 492 26.01 -3.63 -3.20
CA ARG A 492 25.73 -4.46 -2.01
C ARG A 492 26.02 -5.95 -2.19
N GLN A 493 25.85 -6.44 -3.42
CA GLN A 493 25.97 -7.87 -3.75
C GLN A 493 27.36 -8.25 -4.29
N ALA A 494 28.10 -7.30 -4.84
CA ALA A 494 29.43 -7.51 -5.39
C ALA A 494 30.43 -7.90 -4.28
N PRO A 495 31.36 -8.82 -4.56
CA PRO A 495 32.51 -9.04 -3.68
C PRO A 495 33.34 -7.77 -3.50
N ALA A 496 33.88 -7.56 -2.30
CA ALA A 496 34.66 -6.36 -1.95
C ALA A 496 35.91 -6.14 -2.83
N HIS A 497 36.45 -7.20 -3.43
CA HIS A 497 37.61 -7.13 -4.32
C HIS A 497 37.26 -6.81 -5.78
N THR A 498 35.99 -6.60 -6.10
CA THR A 498 35.50 -6.35 -7.46
C THR A 498 34.89 -4.96 -7.60
N VAL A 499 34.94 -4.40 -8.80
CA VAL A 499 34.31 -3.13 -9.17
C VAL A 499 33.27 -3.40 -10.24
N GLY A 500 32.00 -3.32 -9.84
CA GLY A 500 30.85 -3.46 -10.73
C GLY A 500 30.46 -2.11 -11.33
N SER A 501 30.22 -2.09 -12.64
CA SER A 501 29.57 -0.98 -13.32
C SER A 501 28.22 -1.43 -13.87
N VAL A 502 27.25 -0.53 -13.93
CA VAL A 502 25.92 -0.85 -14.47
C VAL A 502 25.66 -0.07 -15.74
N ARG A 503 24.92 -0.69 -16.63
CA ARG A 503 24.55 -0.14 -17.92
C ARG A 503 23.11 -0.53 -18.23
N THR A 504 22.27 0.48 -18.35
CA THR A 504 20.95 0.34 -18.95
C THR A 504 21.02 0.90 -20.37
N GLY A 505 20.37 0.23 -21.32
CA GLY A 505 20.35 0.70 -22.72
C GLY A 505 19.87 2.15 -22.85
N GLY A 506 20.28 2.81 -23.94
CA GLY A 506 19.95 4.22 -24.22
C GLY A 506 19.58 4.45 -25.69
N ALA A 507 19.22 5.69 -26.03
CA ALA A 507 18.92 6.05 -27.42
C ALA A 507 20.20 6.12 -28.26
N GLY A 508 20.27 5.31 -29.31
CA GLY A 508 21.37 5.28 -30.28
C GLY A 508 22.27 4.04 -30.19
N PHE A 509 23.01 3.79 -31.27
CA PHE A 509 23.90 2.63 -31.42
C PHE A 509 25.33 3.15 -31.61
N VAL A 510 26.25 2.86 -30.69
CA VAL A 510 27.67 3.15 -30.87
C VAL A 510 28.47 1.85 -30.74
N VAL A 511 28.93 1.37 -31.88
CA VAL A 511 29.71 0.14 -32.03
C VAL A 511 31.01 0.23 -31.23
N GLY A 512 31.41 -0.88 -30.60
CA GLY A 512 32.70 -1.03 -29.93
C GLY A 512 32.78 -0.50 -28.49
N SER A 513 31.80 0.28 -28.03
CA SER A 513 31.79 0.78 -26.64
C SER A 513 30.41 0.84 -25.99
N ARG A 514 29.32 0.93 -26.79
CA ARG A 514 27.98 1.19 -26.26
C ARG A 514 26.86 0.21 -26.61
N SER A 515 27.15 -0.92 -27.26
CA SER A 515 26.05 -1.76 -27.71
C SER A 515 26.43 -3.24 -27.70
N THR A 516 25.70 -4.02 -26.92
CA THR A 516 25.73 -5.48 -26.89
C THR A 516 24.49 -6.00 -27.62
N VAL A 517 24.70 -6.63 -28.78
CA VAL A 517 23.61 -7.15 -29.62
C VAL A 517 22.80 -8.18 -28.83
N GLY A 518 21.48 -8.00 -28.76
CA GLY A 518 20.55 -8.89 -28.05
C GLY A 518 20.39 -8.62 -26.54
N VAL A 519 21.05 -7.59 -25.99
CA VAL A 519 20.95 -7.24 -24.56
C VAL A 519 20.40 -5.83 -24.37
N ASP A 520 21.16 -4.82 -24.78
CA ASP A 520 20.80 -3.39 -24.65
C ASP A 520 20.45 -2.75 -25.99
N THR A 521 20.26 -3.59 -27.01
CA THR A 521 19.95 -3.23 -28.39
C THR A 521 18.58 -3.77 -28.76
N ALA A 522 17.68 -2.85 -29.11
CA ALA A 522 16.37 -3.19 -29.64
C ALA A 522 16.13 -2.35 -30.91
N PHE A 523 15.71 -3.00 -31.98
CA PHE A 523 15.22 -2.30 -33.18
C PHE A 523 13.82 -1.80 -32.90
N VAL A 524 13.73 -0.65 -32.24
CA VAL A 524 12.48 0.04 -31.97
C VAL A 524 12.33 1.24 -32.90
N PRO A 525 11.11 1.59 -33.32
CA PRO A 525 10.88 2.86 -34.00
C PRO A 525 11.41 3.99 -33.13
N LEU A 526 12.36 4.78 -33.64
CA LEU A 526 12.82 5.97 -32.92
C LEU A 526 11.62 6.88 -32.66
N PRO A 527 11.44 7.38 -31.42
CA PRO A 527 10.40 8.35 -31.14
C PRO A 527 10.60 9.57 -32.05
N ALA A 528 9.51 10.06 -32.65
CA ALA A 528 9.58 11.23 -33.52
C ALA A 528 10.24 12.40 -32.77
N PRO A 529 11.29 13.05 -33.29
CA PRO A 529 11.90 14.19 -32.63
C PRO A 529 10.83 15.29 -32.46
N VAL A 530 10.60 15.72 -31.23
CA VAL A 530 9.57 16.72 -30.91
C VAL A 530 10.24 18.02 -30.51
N LEU A 531 9.91 19.11 -31.19
CA LEU A 531 10.38 20.46 -30.85
C LEU A 531 9.34 21.19 -29.99
N GLY A 532 9.73 21.51 -28.75
CA GLY A 532 9.27 22.64 -27.92
C GLY A 532 7.82 22.67 -27.37
N GLY A 533 7.70 23.02 -26.08
CA GLY A 533 6.65 23.90 -25.51
C GLY A 533 5.19 23.44 -25.54
N ALA A 534 4.28 24.37 -25.22
CA ALA A 534 2.84 24.14 -25.05
C ALA A 534 2.11 23.58 -26.29
N HIS A 535 2.74 23.61 -27.46
CA HIS A 535 2.24 23.03 -28.71
C HIS A 535 3.38 22.27 -29.43
N PRO A 536 3.64 21.02 -29.03
CA PRO A 536 4.77 20.26 -29.53
C PRO A 536 4.64 19.93 -31.02
N VAL A 537 5.66 20.30 -31.81
CA VAL A 537 5.74 19.96 -33.24
C VAL A 537 6.53 18.66 -33.40
N ARG A 538 5.89 17.63 -33.99
CA ARG A 538 6.56 16.36 -34.33
C ARG A 538 7.29 16.51 -35.67
N LEU A 539 8.60 16.34 -35.66
CA LEU A 539 9.41 16.26 -36.86
C LEU A 539 9.33 14.84 -37.45
N GLY A 540 9.26 14.76 -38.79
CA GLY A 540 9.44 13.51 -39.52
C GLY A 540 10.88 12.97 -39.41
N ARG A 541 11.10 11.74 -39.88
CA ARG A 541 12.39 11.02 -39.74
C ARG A 541 13.58 11.74 -40.40
N ASP A 542 13.34 12.64 -41.35
CA ASP A 542 14.36 13.33 -42.15
C ASP A 542 14.36 14.87 -41.96
N GLY A 543 13.82 15.37 -40.85
CA GLY A 543 13.75 16.80 -40.57
C GLY A 543 15.13 17.41 -40.25
N VAL A 544 15.75 18.10 -41.21
CA VAL A 544 17.01 18.82 -41.01
C VAL A 544 16.76 20.27 -40.53
N LEU A 545 17.36 20.65 -39.40
CA LEU A 545 17.31 22.02 -38.88
C LEU A 545 18.47 22.85 -39.43
N ARG A 546 18.14 23.97 -40.09
CA ARG A 546 19.12 24.93 -40.61
C ARG A 546 18.87 26.35 -40.08
N PRO A 547 19.92 27.17 -39.92
CA PRO A 547 19.74 28.59 -39.61
C PRO A 547 18.95 29.29 -40.71
N GLY A 548 18.11 30.26 -40.35
CA GLY A 548 17.45 31.15 -41.32
C GLY A 548 18.44 32.07 -42.06
N PRO A 549 17.98 32.82 -43.10
CA PRO A 549 18.85 33.62 -43.99
C PRO A 549 19.70 34.68 -43.29
N ARG A 550 19.37 35.05 -42.05
CA ARG A 550 20.08 36.03 -41.22
C ARG A 550 20.72 35.42 -39.96
N GLY A 551 20.70 34.10 -39.81
CA GLY A 551 21.23 33.38 -38.64
C GLY A 551 22.72 33.08 -38.77
N LEU A 552 23.49 33.36 -37.72
CA LEU A 552 24.91 32.98 -37.63
C LEU A 552 25.09 31.47 -37.79
N ARG A 553 26.04 31.04 -38.64
CA ARG A 553 26.45 29.63 -38.83
C ARG A 553 27.30 29.14 -37.65
N ARG A 554 26.77 29.19 -36.44
CA ARG A 554 27.23 28.38 -35.30
C ARG A 554 26.06 27.48 -34.92
N GLY A 555 26.37 26.26 -34.46
CA GLY A 555 25.41 25.16 -34.27
C GLY A 555 24.02 25.61 -33.80
N VAL A 556 22.99 25.13 -34.48
CA VAL A 556 21.60 25.53 -34.27
C VAL A 556 21.14 25.05 -32.89
N GLY A 557 20.85 26.00 -31.99
CA GLY A 557 20.05 25.75 -30.79
C GLY A 557 18.57 25.81 -31.13
N VAL A 558 17.83 24.75 -30.81
CA VAL A 558 16.38 24.67 -31.02
C VAL A 558 15.66 25.75 -30.20
N GLY A 559 14.86 26.62 -30.85
CA GLY A 559 13.85 27.44 -30.17
C GLY A 559 13.77 28.94 -30.50
N VAL A 560 14.60 29.50 -31.38
CA VAL A 560 14.67 30.98 -31.52
C VAL A 560 14.35 31.51 -32.94
N VAL A 561 14.77 30.88 -34.04
CA VAL A 561 14.38 31.37 -35.40
C VAL A 561 14.56 30.29 -36.47
N SER A 562 13.50 29.78 -37.09
CA SER A 562 13.59 28.89 -38.27
C SER A 562 12.30 28.93 -39.10
N ALA A 563 12.43 28.94 -40.43
CA ALA A 563 11.33 28.79 -41.39
C ALA A 563 11.54 27.54 -42.26
N VAL A 564 10.45 26.88 -42.65
CA VAL A 564 10.41 25.52 -43.21
C VAL A 564 10.45 25.53 -44.75
N GLY A 565 11.26 24.67 -45.36
CA GLY A 565 11.23 24.40 -46.81
C GLY A 565 11.90 23.07 -47.13
N VAL A 566 11.34 22.33 -48.09
CA VAL A 566 11.74 20.97 -48.48
C VAL A 566 12.60 21.01 -49.73
N HIS A 567 13.81 20.42 -49.68
CA HIS A 567 14.51 19.91 -50.86
C HIS A 567 15.41 18.74 -50.47
N THR A 568 15.28 17.65 -51.23
CA THR A 568 16.14 16.46 -51.14
C THR A 568 17.00 16.41 -52.39
N GLN A 569 18.30 16.23 -52.26
CA GLN A 569 19.10 15.63 -53.32
C GLN A 569 20.12 14.67 -52.70
N VAL A 570 20.12 13.46 -53.23
CA VAL A 570 21.00 12.36 -52.83
C VAL A 570 22.22 12.40 -53.75
N SER A 571 23.42 12.35 -53.17
CA SER A 571 24.68 12.02 -53.84
C SER A 571 25.37 10.91 -53.07
#